data_AF-A0A1Q3A3P1-F1
#
_entry.id   AF-A0A1Q3A3P1-F1
#
_cell.length_a   1.000
_cell.length_b   1.000
_cell.length_c   1.000
_cell.angle_alpha   90.00
_cell.angle_beta   90.00
_cell.angle_gamma   90.00
#
_symmetry.space_group_name_H-M   'P 1'
#
loop_
_entity.id
_entity.type
_entity.pdbx_description
1 polymer ?
#
loop_
_entity_poly.entity_id
_entity_poly.type
_entity_poly.pdbx_seq_one_letter_code
_entity_poly.pdbx_strand_id
1 'polypeptide(L)'
;MTNIADIGSNANPGYEYNPPLMRQKLRELSFGLNLDYLDFDKIVQKISSGVPNDVEGWQVIRHAAETVASLTSIHPDHSILAARLEIDELHKSLRGITFTENLKQLRSSTRVTSEGDNRVPSKRQKVIRAPKKGVISEEFLQMALRYEKKLNDAIVHERDFNFTYFGWKTLCQSYLIKKKCRPNPRNSPVPFYEGRTGYPWSF
;
A
#
# COMPACT_ATOMS: atom_id res chain seq x y z
N MET A 1 6.99 -44.60 24.37
CA MET A 1 7.96 -43.49 24.32
C MET A 1 7.64 -42.67 23.07
N THR A 2 7.27 -41.41 23.30
CA THR A 2 6.87 -40.41 22.31
C THR A 2 8.01 -40.06 21.35
N ASN A 3 7.73 -39.91 20.05
CA ASN A 3 8.51 -39.00 19.21
C ASN A 3 7.56 -38.08 18.44
N ILE A 4 7.56 -36.84 18.92
CA ILE A 4 6.98 -35.63 18.34
C ILE A 4 8.08 -34.98 17.51
N ALA A 5 7.67 -34.29 16.45
CA ALA A 5 8.44 -33.39 15.59
C ALA A 5 9.07 -34.02 14.34
N ASP A 6 8.24 -34.12 13.30
CA ASP A 6 8.58 -33.47 12.02
C ASP A 6 7.37 -32.62 11.60
N ILE A 7 7.22 -31.48 12.29
CA ILE A 7 6.39 -30.38 11.79
C ILE A 7 7.23 -29.75 10.69
N GLY A 8 6.91 -30.10 9.44
CA GLY A 8 7.47 -29.45 8.26
C GLY A 8 7.42 -27.94 8.46
N SER A 9 8.61 -27.35 8.56
CA SER A 9 8.82 -25.91 8.48
C SER A 9 8.34 -25.45 7.11
N ASN A 10 7.08 -25.02 7.04
CA ASN A 10 6.59 -24.14 5.98
C ASN A 10 7.29 -22.79 6.16
N ALA A 11 8.59 -22.75 5.86
CA ALA A 11 9.27 -21.52 5.56
C ALA A 11 8.65 -21.01 4.26
N ASN A 12 7.81 -19.97 4.37
CA ASN A 12 7.48 -19.16 3.20
C ASN A 12 8.80 -18.86 2.48
N PRO A 13 8.91 -19.03 1.15
CA PRO A 13 10.14 -18.73 0.45
C PRO A 13 10.46 -17.26 0.72
N GLY A 14 11.46 -17.04 1.59
CA GLY A 14 11.88 -15.71 2.00
C GLY A 14 12.21 -14.91 0.74
N TYR A 15 11.73 -13.68 0.68
CA TYR A 15 12.09 -12.80 -0.41
C TYR A 15 13.58 -12.51 -0.27
N GLU A 16 14.40 -13.09 -1.16
CA GLU A 16 15.83 -12.83 -1.16
C GLU A 16 16.09 -11.43 -1.73
N TYR A 17 16.60 -10.55 -0.87
CA TYR A 17 16.97 -9.20 -1.29
C TYR A 17 18.13 -9.26 -2.30
N ASN A 18 17.90 -8.70 -3.49
CA ASN A 18 18.90 -8.65 -4.57
C ASN A 18 19.39 -7.20 -4.79
N PRO A 19 20.60 -6.83 -4.32
CA PRO A 19 21.12 -5.47 -4.44
C PRO A 19 21.28 -4.97 -5.89
N PRO A 20 21.79 -5.78 -6.86
CA PRO A 20 21.79 -5.41 -8.28
C PRO A 20 20.42 -5.01 -8.84
N LEU A 21 19.36 -5.75 -8.49
CA LEU A 21 18.00 -5.44 -8.93
C LEU A 21 17.51 -4.11 -8.35
N MET A 22 17.82 -3.84 -7.07
CA MET A 22 17.49 -2.56 -6.43
C MET A 22 18.20 -1.39 -7.13
N ARG A 23 19.48 -1.55 -7.49
CA ARG A 23 20.25 -0.55 -8.23
C ARG A 23 19.60 -0.21 -9.57
N GLN A 24 19.16 -1.24 -10.31
CA GLN A 24 18.46 -1.05 -11.58
C GLN A 24 17.16 -0.28 -11.38
N LYS A 25 16.34 -0.67 -10.38
CA LYS A 25 15.07 0.00 -10.06
C LYS A 25 15.27 1.49 -9.73
N LEU A 26 16.30 1.83 -8.94
CA LEU A 26 16.61 3.22 -8.61
C LEU A 26 17.01 4.04 -9.84
N ARG A 27 17.76 3.44 -10.78
CA ARG A 27 18.12 4.10 -12.05
C ARG A 27 16.90 4.34 -12.93
N GLU A 28 16.02 3.36 -13.08
CA GLU A 28 14.78 3.49 -13.87
C GLU A 28 13.90 4.64 -13.34
N LEU A 29 13.82 4.80 -12.01
CA LEU A 29 13.01 5.84 -11.37
C LEU A 29 13.71 7.22 -11.29
N SER A 30 14.95 7.34 -11.74
CA SER A 30 15.73 8.59 -11.67
C SER A 30 15.54 9.53 -12.86
N PHE A 31 14.56 9.28 -13.73
CA PHE A 31 14.30 10.10 -14.92
C PHE A 31 14.08 11.58 -14.59
N GLY A 32 14.78 12.48 -15.27
CA GLY A 32 14.66 13.92 -15.08
C GLY A 32 15.17 14.45 -13.73
N LEU A 33 15.93 13.65 -12.96
CA LEU A 33 16.63 14.09 -11.75
C LEU A 33 18.11 14.38 -12.06
N ASN A 34 18.76 15.13 -11.17
CA ASN A 34 20.19 15.37 -11.28
C ASN A 34 20.99 14.14 -10.82
N LEU A 35 21.63 13.46 -11.78
CA LEU A 35 22.40 12.25 -11.55
C LEU A 35 23.73 12.48 -10.81
N ASP A 36 24.26 13.71 -10.81
CA ASP A 36 25.55 14.03 -10.18
C ASP A 36 25.50 13.86 -8.65
N TYR A 37 24.31 14.03 -8.07
CA TYR A 37 24.05 13.88 -6.64
C TYR A 37 23.48 12.49 -6.28
N LEU A 38 23.20 11.63 -7.26
CA LEU A 38 22.60 10.31 -7.07
C LEU A 38 23.63 9.19 -7.18
N ASP A 39 24.36 8.94 -6.09
CA ASP A 39 25.24 7.78 -5.99
C ASP A 39 24.45 6.51 -5.62
N PHE A 40 23.97 5.80 -6.64
CA PHE A 40 23.17 4.58 -6.47
C PHE A 40 23.91 3.47 -5.71
N ASP A 41 25.23 3.37 -5.85
CA ASP A 41 26.00 2.31 -5.20
C ASP A 41 26.07 2.55 -3.69
N LYS A 42 26.30 3.79 -3.26
CA LYS A 42 26.22 4.18 -1.84
C LYS A 42 24.81 4.00 -1.27
N ILE A 43 23.79 4.34 -2.05
CA ILE A 43 22.39 4.18 -1.63
C ILE A 43 22.07 2.69 -1.39
N VAL A 44 22.38 1.83 -2.36
CA VAL A 44 22.10 0.39 -2.27
C VAL A 44 22.89 -0.26 -1.13
N GLN A 45 24.15 0.15 -0.91
CA GLN A 45 24.93 -0.33 0.23
C GLN A 45 24.28 0.03 1.57
N LYS A 46 23.79 1.27 1.72
CA LYS A 46 23.05 1.70 2.93
C LYS A 46 21.77 0.89 3.14
N ILE A 47 21.00 0.67 2.08
CA ILE A 47 19.78 -0.16 2.14
C ILE A 47 20.13 -1.59 2.57
N SER A 48 21.15 -2.18 1.94
CA SER A 48 21.59 -3.55 2.22
C SER A 48 21.99 -3.75 3.68
N SER A 49 22.58 -2.73 4.32
CA SER A 49 22.97 -2.79 5.73
C SER A 49 21.81 -2.81 6.72
N GLY A 50 20.62 -2.35 6.30
CA GLY A 50 19.44 -2.21 7.16
C GLY A 50 18.33 -3.23 6.89
N VAL A 51 18.50 -4.16 5.95
CA VAL A 51 17.49 -5.18 5.60
C VAL A 51 17.78 -6.51 6.33
N PRO A 52 16.88 -6.98 7.21
CA PRO A 52 16.97 -8.32 7.80
C PRO A 52 16.84 -9.46 6.77
N ASN A 53 17.26 -10.68 7.13
CA ASN A 53 17.23 -11.84 6.25
C ASN A 53 15.81 -12.31 5.88
N ASP A 54 14.83 -12.16 6.79
CA ASP A 54 13.45 -12.64 6.60
C ASP A 54 12.48 -11.46 6.51
N VAL A 55 12.38 -10.86 5.32
CA VAL A 55 11.64 -9.61 5.12
C VAL A 55 10.72 -9.74 3.90
N GLU A 56 9.51 -9.18 4.00
CA GLU A 56 8.59 -9.13 2.86
C GLU A 56 9.01 -8.05 1.86
N GLY A 57 8.80 -8.28 0.56
CA GLY A 57 9.25 -7.35 -0.49
C GLY A 57 8.78 -5.89 -0.30
N TRP A 58 7.58 -5.68 0.22
CA TRP A 58 7.07 -4.32 0.51
C TRP A 58 7.84 -3.64 1.65
N GLN A 59 8.32 -4.39 2.64
CA GLN A 59 9.12 -3.87 3.75
C GLN A 59 10.48 -3.40 3.26
N VAL A 60 11.09 -4.15 2.33
CA VAL A 60 12.34 -3.76 1.66
C VAL A 60 12.16 -2.42 0.94
N ILE A 61 11.08 -2.26 0.17
CA ILE A 61 10.80 -1.01 -0.57
C ILE A 61 10.55 0.16 0.39
N ARG A 62 9.77 -0.07 1.45
CA ARG A 62 9.53 0.96 2.46
C ARG A 62 10.83 1.40 3.13
N HIS A 63 11.66 0.45 3.56
CA HIS A 63 12.96 0.74 4.17
C HIS A 63 13.85 1.50 3.19
N ALA A 64 13.92 1.06 1.94
CA ALA A 64 14.68 1.73 0.89
C ALA A 64 14.23 3.18 0.68
N ALA A 65 12.92 3.43 0.65
CA ALA A 65 12.38 4.78 0.51
C ALA A 65 12.70 5.66 1.73
N GLU A 66 12.60 5.12 2.95
CA GLU A 66 13.00 5.82 4.19
C GLU A 66 14.50 6.15 4.19
N THR A 67 15.36 5.21 3.76
CA THR A 67 16.80 5.44 3.62
C THR A 67 17.10 6.53 2.59
N VAL A 68 16.49 6.48 1.41
CA VAL A 68 16.69 7.49 0.35
C VAL A 68 16.17 8.85 0.82
N ALA A 69 15.03 8.90 1.51
CA ALA A 69 14.48 10.14 2.04
C ALA A 69 15.40 10.78 3.08
N SER A 70 16.13 9.99 3.88
CA SER A 70 17.13 10.53 4.82
C SER A 70 18.29 11.26 4.12
N LEU A 71 18.53 10.97 2.83
CA LEU A 71 19.56 11.63 2.02
C LEU A 71 19.08 12.94 1.40
N THR A 72 17.84 13.36 1.66
CA THR A 72 17.31 14.67 1.23
C THR A 72 18.17 15.84 1.73
N SER A 73 18.88 15.65 2.84
CA SER A 73 19.85 16.63 3.37
C SER A 73 21.02 16.92 2.42
N ILE A 74 21.31 16.03 1.47
CA ILE A 74 22.36 16.22 0.46
C ILE A 74 21.80 16.97 -0.76
N HIS A 75 20.67 16.50 -1.30
CA HIS A 75 20.00 17.10 -2.46
C HIS A 75 18.48 16.81 -2.43
N PRO A 76 17.62 17.77 -2.79
CA PRO A 76 16.16 17.60 -2.79
C PRO A 76 15.65 16.46 -3.68
N ASP A 77 16.36 16.12 -4.76
CA ASP A 77 15.96 15.05 -5.69
C ASP A 77 15.89 13.66 -5.03
N HIS A 78 16.63 13.44 -3.93
CA HIS A 78 16.48 12.22 -3.13
C HIS A 78 15.06 12.10 -2.55
N SER A 79 14.42 13.21 -2.19
CA SER A 79 13.04 13.21 -1.72
C SER A 79 12.06 12.76 -2.81
N ILE A 80 12.30 13.18 -4.05
CA ILE A 80 11.48 12.78 -5.20
C ILE A 80 11.72 11.30 -5.50
N LEU A 81 12.98 10.86 -5.57
CA LEU A 81 13.33 9.46 -5.82
C LEU A 81 12.73 8.51 -4.77
N ALA A 82 12.77 8.89 -3.49
CA ALA A 82 12.16 8.14 -2.40
C ALA A 82 10.64 7.99 -2.58
N ALA A 83 9.95 9.07 -2.98
CA ALA A 83 8.51 9.00 -3.28
C ALA A 83 8.23 8.07 -4.46
N ARG A 84 9.00 8.21 -5.55
CA ARG A 84 8.85 7.40 -6.77
C ARG A 84 8.99 5.90 -6.49
N LEU A 85 9.87 5.52 -5.56
CA LEU A 85 10.05 4.12 -5.19
C LEU A 85 8.79 3.50 -4.56
N GLU A 86 8.12 4.22 -3.66
CA GLU A 86 6.85 3.76 -3.08
C GLU A 86 5.68 3.85 -4.06
N ILE A 87 5.66 4.87 -4.91
CA ILE A 87 4.62 5.05 -5.93
C ILE A 87 4.68 3.97 -7.01
N ASP A 88 5.88 3.61 -7.47
CA ASP A 88 6.05 2.49 -8.43
C ASP A 88 5.56 1.17 -7.82
N GLU A 89 5.86 0.93 -6.54
CA GLU A 89 5.36 -0.25 -5.85
C GLU A 89 3.83 -0.24 -5.71
N LEU A 90 3.26 0.92 -5.41
CA LEU A 90 1.81 1.08 -5.41
C LEU A 90 1.23 0.82 -6.81
N HIS A 91 1.74 1.46 -7.85
CA HIS A 91 1.27 1.26 -9.22
C HIS A 91 1.38 -0.22 -9.62
N LYS A 92 2.45 -0.93 -9.24
CA LYS A 92 2.59 -2.38 -9.41
C LYS A 92 1.47 -3.17 -8.74
N SER A 93 1.13 -2.83 -7.49
CA SER A 93 0.01 -3.48 -6.78
C SER A 93 -1.35 -3.18 -7.40
N LEU A 94 -1.49 -2.06 -8.12
CA LEU A 94 -2.71 -1.62 -8.80
C LEU A 94 -2.79 -2.02 -10.27
N ARG A 95 -1.73 -2.62 -10.83
CA ARG A 95 -1.68 -3.00 -12.25
C ARG A 95 -2.91 -3.84 -12.60
N GLY A 96 -3.73 -3.31 -13.49
CA GLY A 96 -4.95 -3.95 -13.98
C GLY A 96 -6.26 -3.35 -13.48
N ILE A 97 -6.23 -2.41 -12.51
CA ILE A 97 -7.44 -1.75 -11.99
C ILE A 97 -7.57 -0.34 -12.59
N THR A 98 -8.71 -0.07 -13.21
CA THR A 98 -9.04 1.30 -13.67
C THR A 98 -9.66 2.13 -12.54
N PHE A 99 -9.65 3.46 -12.66
CA PHE A 99 -10.27 4.35 -11.68
C PHE A 99 -11.74 3.99 -11.38
N THR A 100 -12.50 3.70 -12.43
CA THR A 100 -13.91 3.33 -12.28
C THR A 100 -14.10 1.98 -11.60
N GLU A 101 -13.19 1.02 -11.82
CA GLU A 101 -13.20 -0.26 -11.13
C GLU A 101 -12.84 -0.14 -9.65
N ASN A 102 -11.85 0.68 -9.31
CA ASN A 102 -11.53 1.05 -7.94
C ASN A 102 -12.78 1.63 -7.22
N LEU A 103 -13.52 2.55 -7.84
CA LEU A 103 -14.76 3.08 -7.25
C LEU A 103 -15.79 1.97 -6.95
N LYS A 104 -15.93 0.96 -7.82
CA LYS A 104 -16.79 -0.22 -7.57
C LYS A 104 -16.27 -1.01 -6.35
N GLN A 105 -14.96 -1.21 -6.24
CA GLN A 105 -14.35 -1.91 -5.10
C GLN A 105 -14.53 -1.14 -3.78
N LEU A 106 -14.39 0.18 -3.80
CA LEU A 106 -14.62 1.04 -2.63
C LEU A 106 -16.09 1.07 -2.20
N ARG A 107 -17.02 0.99 -3.15
CA ARG A 107 -18.46 0.88 -2.85
C ARG A 107 -18.81 -0.47 -2.21
N SER A 108 -18.30 -1.57 -2.78
CA SER A 108 -18.56 -2.92 -2.26
C SER A 108 -17.92 -3.15 -0.89
N SER A 109 -16.83 -2.44 -0.59
CA SER A 109 -16.18 -2.36 0.71
C SER A 109 -17.08 -1.64 1.72
N THR A 110 -18.03 -2.40 2.28
CA THR A 110 -18.95 -1.90 3.31
C THR A 110 -18.13 -1.50 4.54
N ARG A 111 -18.36 -0.30 5.08
CA ARG A 111 -17.99 -0.01 6.47
C ARG A 111 -18.82 -0.96 7.33
N VAL A 112 -18.24 -2.08 7.72
CA VAL A 112 -18.78 -2.76 8.89
C VAL A 112 -18.49 -1.81 10.03
N THR A 113 -19.51 -1.08 10.46
CA THR A 113 -19.56 -0.52 11.78
C THR A 113 -19.44 -1.69 12.73
N SER A 114 -18.21 -1.98 13.18
CA SER A 114 -17.99 -2.77 14.38
C SER A 114 -18.41 -1.92 15.58
N GLU A 115 -19.70 -1.62 15.67
CA GLU A 115 -20.38 -1.38 16.92
C GLU A 115 -21.39 -2.50 17.04
N GLY A 116 -21.25 -3.29 18.10
CA GLY A 116 -21.93 -4.57 18.26
C GLY A 116 -23.44 -4.46 18.10
N ASP A 117 -23.96 -5.04 17.03
CA ASP A 117 -25.32 -5.55 17.01
C ASP A 117 -25.33 -7.00 17.54
N ASN A 118 -24.79 -7.17 18.75
CA ASN A 118 -25.20 -8.24 19.65
C ASN A 118 -26.36 -7.72 20.53
N ARG A 119 -27.29 -6.96 19.94
CA ARG A 119 -28.57 -6.69 20.59
C ARG A 119 -29.50 -7.84 20.26
N VAL A 120 -29.81 -8.62 21.29
CA VAL A 120 -30.91 -9.60 21.28
C VAL A 120 -32.14 -8.93 20.64
N PRO A 121 -32.79 -9.54 19.63
CA PRO A 121 -33.87 -8.90 18.91
C PRO A 121 -35.06 -8.71 19.85
N SER A 122 -35.21 -7.50 20.39
CA SER A 122 -36.43 -7.10 21.08
C SER A 122 -37.54 -6.95 20.04
N LYS A 123 -38.68 -7.62 20.25
CA LYS A 123 -39.81 -7.85 19.33
C LYS A 123 -40.48 -6.61 18.69
N ARG A 124 -39.92 -5.40 18.77
CA ARG A 124 -40.47 -4.16 18.19
C ARG A 124 -39.43 -3.26 17.51
N GLN A 125 -38.32 -3.80 17.02
CA GLN A 125 -37.39 -3.01 16.24
C GLN A 125 -37.67 -3.22 14.75
N LYS A 126 -38.32 -2.22 14.14
CA LYS A 126 -38.44 -2.08 12.68
C LYS A 126 -37.03 -2.26 12.11
N VAL A 127 -36.79 -3.37 11.41
CA VAL A 127 -35.53 -3.63 10.71
C VAL A 127 -35.47 -2.64 9.55
N ILE A 128 -35.11 -1.40 9.86
CA ILE A 128 -34.64 -0.45 8.86
C ILE A 128 -33.31 -1.05 8.44
N ARG A 129 -33.31 -1.84 7.37
CA ARG A 129 -32.10 -2.24 6.66
C ARG A 129 -31.45 -0.94 6.20
N ALA A 130 -30.65 -0.33 7.06
CA ALA A 130 -29.89 0.84 6.71
C ALA A 130 -29.11 0.47 5.44
N PRO A 131 -29.23 1.25 4.35
CA PRO A 131 -28.49 0.95 3.14
C PRO A 131 -27.02 0.85 3.53
N LYS A 132 -26.34 -0.21 3.07
CA LYS A 132 -24.90 -0.40 3.28
C LYS A 132 -24.23 0.92 2.87
N LYS A 133 -23.84 1.72 3.87
CA LYS A 133 -23.27 3.04 3.62
C LYS A 133 -21.82 2.82 3.21
N GLY A 134 -21.63 2.51 1.93
CA GLY A 134 -20.32 2.49 1.30
C GLY A 134 -19.62 3.84 1.47
N VAL A 135 -18.30 3.85 1.31
CA VAL A 135 -17.50 5.09 1.45
C VAL A 135 -17.93 6.15 0.43
N ILE A 136 -18.47 5.71 -0.71
CA ILE A 136 -18.93 6.53 -1.83
C ILE A 136 -20.46 6.41 -1.97
N SER A 137 -21.12 7.48 -2.40
CA SER A 137 -22.56 7.51 -2.69
C SER A 137 -22.90 6.73 -3.98
N GLU A 138 -24.12 6.20 -4.04
CA GLU A 138 -24.58 5.44 -5.21
C GLU A 138 -24.70 6.32 -6.46
N GLU A 139 -25.24 7.52 -6.28
CA GLU A 139 -25.41 8.51 -7.35
C GLU A 139 -24.06 8.88 -8.00
N PHE A 140 -23.02 9.06 -7.18
CA PHE A 140 -21.67 9.35 -7.67
C PHE A 140 -21.09 8.20 -8.48
N LEU A 141 -21.25 6.96 -8.00
CA LEU A 141 -20.79 5.77 -8.73
C LEU A 141 -21.48 5.64 -10.09
N GLN A 142 -22.80 5.82 -10.14
CA GLN A 142 -23.56 5.75 -11.40
C GLN A 142 -23.15 6.84 -12.39
N MET A 143 -22.91 8.07 -11.91
CA MET A 143 -22.37 9.15 -12.73
C MET A 143 -20.97 8.82 -13.27
N ALA A 144 -20.08 8.27 -12.44
CA ALA A 144 -18.74 7.87 -12.87
C ALA A 144 -18.80 6.77 -13.95
N LEU A 145 -19.68 5.78 -13.78
CA LEU A 145 -19.89 4.70 -14.76
C LEU A 145 -20.41 5.21 -16.11
N ARG A 146 -21.30 6.21 -16.09
CA ARG A 146 -21.83 6.82 -17.31
C ARG A 146 -20.73 7.46 -18.17
N TYR A 147 -19.68 7.99 -17.54
CA TYR A 147 -18.57 8.68 -18.21
C TYR A 147 -17.23 7.93 -18.07
N GLU A 148 -17.27 6.62 -17.84
CA GLU A 148 -16.12 5.78 -17.51
C GLU A 148 -14.92 5.99 -18.45
N LYS A 149 -15.15 5.92 -19.76
CA LYS A 149 -14.08 6.10 -20.77
C LYS A 149 -13.40 7.45 -20.63
N LYS A 150 -14.18 8.54 -20.59
CA LYS A 150 -13.65 9.91 -20.48
C LYS A 150 -12.89 10.13 -19.18
N LEU A 151 -13.35 9.54 -18.08
CA LEU A 151 -12.68 9.66 -16.78
C LEU A 151 -11.38 8.87 -16.72
N ASN A 152 -11.41 7.61 -17.16
CA ASN A 152 -10.21 6.76 -17.16
C ASN A 152 -9.14 7.33 -18.11
N ASP A 153 -9.52 7.83 -19.29
CA ASP A 153 -8.59 8.40 -20.28
C ASP A 153 -8.01 9.75 -19.82
N ALA A 154 -8.71 10.50 -18.96
CA ALA A 154 -8.24 11.79 -18.46
C ALA A 154 -7.18 11.66 -17.35
N ILE A 155 -7.02 10.48 -16.74
CA ILE A 155 -6.08 10.25 -15.63
C ILE A 155 -4.69 9.95 -16.19
N VAL A 156 -3.72 10.76 -15.80
CA VAL A 156 -2.31 10.62 -16.22
C VAL A 156 -1.47 10.18 -15.04
N HIS A 157 -1.13 8.89 -14.98
CA HIS A 157 -0.37 8.26 -13.88
C HIS A 157 1.05 8.80 -13.71
N GLU A 158 1.66 9.29 -14.78
CA GLU A 158 3.03 9.85 -14.74
C GLU A 158 3.14 11.05 -13.79
N ARG A 159 2.04 11.76 -13.56
CA ARG A 159 2.00 12.94 -12.68
C ARG A 159 2.25 12.58 -11.21
N ASP A 160 2.01 11.33 -10.82
CA ASP A 160 2.24 10.86 -9.46
C ASP A 160 3.74 10.89 -9.11
N PHE A 161 4.63 10.70 -10.09
CA PHE A 161 6.09 10.69 -9.87
C PHE A 161 6.70 12.06 -9.56
N ASN A 162 5.89 13.12 -9.50
CA ASN A 162 6.33 14.47 -9.16
C ASN A 162 6.15 14.82 -7.67
N PHE A 163 5.60 13.92 -6.86
CA PHE A 163 5.48 14.15 -5.42
C PHE A 163 6.83 14.05 -4.69
N THR A 164 7.00 14.86 -3.65
CA THR A 164 8.07 14.69 -2.67
C THR A 164 7.70 13.60 -1.68
N TYR A 165 8.69 12.97 -1.05
CA TYR A 165 8.44 11.86 -0.11
C TYR A 165 7.50 12.26 1.03
N PHE A 166 7.69 13.44 1.60
CA PHE A 166 6.84 13.94 2.68
C PHE A 166 5.41 14.23 2.21
N GLY A 167 5.25 14.82 1.02
CA GLY A 167 3.94 15.04 0.42
C GLY A 167 3.21 13.73 0.16
N TRP A 168 3.90 12.74 -0.40
CA TRP A 168 3.40 11.39 -0.61
C TRP A 168 2.94 10.72 0.70
N LYS A 169 3.78 10.74 1.73
CA LYS A 169 3.42 10.18 3.05
C LYS A 169 2.20 10.84 3.67
N THR A 170 2.07 12.15 3.52
CA THR A 170 0.92 12.91 4.03
C THR A 170 -0.36 12.49 3.31
N LEU A 171 -0.32 12.32 1.98
CA LEU A 171 -1.43 11.80 1.19
C LEU A 171 -1.83 10.39 1.66
N CYS A 172 -0.87 9.48 1.79
CA CYS A 172 -1.08 8.12 2.28
C CYS A 172 -1.69 8.06 3.69
N GLN A 173 -1.28 8.97 4.58
CA GLN A 173 -1.72 8.90 5.96
C GLN A 173 -3.17 9.34 6.11
N SER A 174 -3.55 10.45 5.46
CA SER A 174 -4.78 11.17 5.80
C SER A 174 -5.80 11.28 4.66
N TYR A 175 -5.36 11.28 3.40
CA TYR A 175 -6.23 11.64 2.26
C TYR A 175 -6.66 10.42 1.44
N LEU A 176 -5.77 9.44 1.35
CA LEU A 176 -5.96 8.21 0.60
C LEU A 176 -6.92 7.26 1.34
N ILE A 177 -8.04 6.90 0.69
CA ILE A 177 -9.06 6.00 1.25
C ILE A 177 -8.47 4.59 1.39
N LYS A 178 -8.40 4.09 2.62
CA LYS A 178 -7.90 2.74 2.94
C LYS A 178 -9.04 1.73 2.98
N LYS A 179 -8.89 0.60 2.31
CA LYS A 179 -9.77 -0.57 2.50
C LYS A 179 -9.39 -1.26 3.80
N LYS A 180 -10.32 -1.31 4.75
CA LYS A 180 -10.15 -2.13 5.96
C LYS A 180 -10.47 -3.59 5.62
N CYS A 181 -9.45 -4.43 5.40
CA CYS A 181 -9.64 -5.88 5.42
C CYS A 181 -9.77 -6.36 6.87
N ARG A 182 -10.81 -7.14 7.17
CA ARG A 182 -10.95 -7.80 8.47
C ARG A 182 -9.83 -8.84 8.64
N PRO A 183 -9.24 -8.99 9.83
CA PRO A 183 -8.30 -10.08 10.08
C PRO A 183 -9.01 -11.43 9.91
N ASN A 184 -8.35 -12.37 9.22
CA ASN A 184 -8.81 -13.74 9.10
C ASN A 184 -8.58 -14.46 10.45
N PRO A 185 -9.64 -14.92 11.15
CA PRO A 185 -9.51 -15.47 12.50
C PRO A 185 -8.76 -16.81 12.59
N ARG A 186 -8.31 -17.39 11.47
CA ARG A 186 -7.57 -18.67 11.46
C ARG A 186 -6.07 -18.55 11.74
N ASN A 187 -5.49 -17.35 11.71
CA ASN A 187 -4.09 -17.13 12.10
C ASN A 187 -4.06 -16.42 13.46
N SER A 188 -3.60 -17.15 14.48
CA SER A 188 -3.76 -16.94 15.92
C SER A 188 -2.98 -15.72 16.51
N PRO A 189 -2.99 -15.49 17.85
CA PRO A 189 -3.34 -14.25 18.52
C PRO A 189 -2.09 -13.44 18.89
N VAL A 190 -1.65 -12.55 18.03
CA VAL A 190 -0.60 -11.58 18.37
C VAL A 190 -1.25 -10.22 18.61
N PRO A 191 -0.85 -9.50 19.68
CA PRO A 191 -1.45 -8.21 20.01
C PRO A 191 -1.37 -7.29 18.80
N PHE A 192 -2.48 -6.66 18.50
CA PHE A 192 -2.62 -5.65 17.46
C PHE A 192 -1.79 -4.42 17.87
N TYR A 193 -0.46 -4.49 17.68
CA TYR A 193 0.38 -3.32 17.68
C TYR A 193 0.07 -2.53 16.40
N GLU A 194 -0.47 -1.33 16.59
CA GLU A 194 -0.46 -0.24 15.61
C GLU A 194 0.96 -0.13 15.02
N GLY A 195 1.17 -0.72 13.85
CA GLY A 195 2.50 -0.91 13.28
C GLY A 195 2.51 -1.88 12.09
N ARG A 196 1.55 -2.81 12.02
CA ARG A 196 1.29 -3.59 10.80
C ARG A 196 0.40 -2.84 9.83
N THR A 197 0.91 -1.78 9.22
CA THR A 197 0.48 -1.39 7.87
C THR A 197 1.48 -1.99 6.88
N GLY A 198 1.49 -3.32 6.78
CA GLY A 198 1.86 -3.97 5.52
C GLY A 198 0.73 -3.69 4.57
N TYR A 199 0.97 -2.80 3.63
CA TYR A 199 -0.06 -2.00 3.00
C TYR A 199 -1.26 -2.80 2.45
N PRO A 200 -2.49 -2.64 2.99
CA PRO A 200 -3.70 -2.98 2.27
C PRO A 200 -4.14 -1.74 1.49
N TRP A 201 -3.30 -1.26 0.57
CA TRP A 201 -3.76 -0.22 -0.35
C TRP A 201 -4.70 -0.88 -1.35
N SER A 202 -5.98 -0.59 -1.24
CA SER A 202 -6.85 -0.60 -2.41
C SER A 202 -7.05 0.86 -2.78
N PHE A 203 -6.39 1.28 -3.85
CA PHE A 203 -6.99 2.21 -4.78
C PHE A 203 -7.55 1.35 -5.90
#